data_AF-A0A251ZZD9-F1
#
_entry.id   AF-A0A251ZZD9-F1
#
_cell.length_a   1.000
_cell.length_b   1.000
_cell.length_c   1.000
_cell.angle_alpha   90.00
_cell.angle_beta   90.00
_cell.angle_gamma   90.00
#
_symmetry.space_group_name_H-M   'P 1'
#
loop_
_entity.id
_entity.type
_entity.pdbx_description
1 polymer ?
#
loop_
_entity_poly.entity_id
_entity_poly.type
_entity_poly.pdbx_seq_one_letter_code
_entity_poly.pdbx_strand_id
1 'polypeptide(L)'
;LAALGIKNLGPFGHGWILYGREKPAFIIARPGNGEAPSSNGVTIGFAAATPAEVEAFHAAGLANGGTDEGAPGPRSHLPGAYAAYLRDPAGNKICSYTFTDGN
;
A
#
# COMPACT_ATOMS: atom_id res chain seq x y z
N LEU A 1 -5.20 0.21 3.84
CA LEU A 1 -5.83 0.58 2.55
C LEU A 1 -7.14 1.37 2.69
N ALA A 2 -7.99 1.06 3.67
CA ALA A 2 -9.25 1.81 3.89
C ALA A 2 -9.06 3.32 4.08
N ALA A 3 -7.96 3.76 4.72
CA ALA A 3 -7.58 5.16 4.85
C ALA A 3 -7.43 5.91 3.50
N LEU A 4 -7.26 5.19 2.39
CA LEU A 4 -7.13 5.73 1.03
C LEU A 4 -8.42 5.53 0.20
N GLY A 5 -9.52 5.17 0.87
CA GLY A 5 -10.79 4.80 0.24
C GLY A 5 -10.77 3.46 -0.51
N ILE A 6 -9.68 2.69 -0.43
CA ILE A 6 -9.55 1.38 -1.08
C ILE A 6 -10.18 0.32 -0.17
N LYS A 7 -11.20 -0.37 -0.70
CA LYS A 7 -12.01 -1.36 0.00
C LYS A 7 -11.51 -2.76 -0.29
N ASN A 8 -11.72 -3.67 0.67
CA ASN A 8 -11.71 -5.10 0.40
C ASN A 8 -13.02 -5.45 -0.31
N LEU A 9 -12.94 -5.91 -1.56
CA LEU A 9 -14.08 -6.28 -2.40
C LEU A 9 -14.45 -7.76 -2.26
N GLY A 10 -13.78 -8.48 -1.36
CA GLY A 10 -14.04 -9.87 -1.04
C GLY A 10 -13.16 -10.86 -1.81
N PRO A 11 -13.38 -12.16 -1.56
CA PRO A 11 -12.66 -13.21 -2.22
C PRO A 11 -13.06 -13.36 -3.70
N PHE A 12 -12.11 -13.80 -4.52
CA PHE A 12 -12.36 -14.24 -5.88
C PHE A 12 -11.79 -15.65 -6.09
N GLY A 13 -12.67 -16.62 -6.27
CA GLY A 13 -12.28 -18.03 -6.35
C GLY A 13 -11.56 -18.54 -5.08
N HIS A 14 -10.69 -19.54 -5.26
CA HIS A 14 -10.01 -20.23 -4.17
C HIS A 14 -8.59 -19.69 -3.97
N GLY A 15 -8.47 -18.48 -3.44
CA GLY A 15 -7.19 -17.99 -2.90
C GLY A 15 -6.82 -16.56 -3.24
N TRP A 16 -7.72 -15.78 -3.83
CA TRP A 16 -7.47 -14.36 -4.14
C TRP A 16 -8.39 -13.48 -3.30
N ILE A 17 -7.86 -12.34 -2.84
CA ILE A 17 -8.62 -11.25 -2.22
C ILE A 17 -8.47 -10.00 -3.07
N LEU A 18 -9.60 -9.40 -3.44
CA LEU A 18 -9.65 -8.24 -4.32
C LEU A 18 -9.73 -6.95 -3.49
N TYR A 19 -8.96 -5.94 -3.90
CA TYR A 19 -9.00 -4.60 -3.33
C TYR A 19 -9.24 -3.55 -4.41
N GLY A 20 -10.05 -2.54 -4.11
CA GLY A 20 -10.38 -1.47 -5.05
C GLY A 20 -11.38 -0.45 -4.50
N ARG A 21 -11.63 0.63 -5.25
CA ARG A 21 -12.63 1.66 -4.89
C ARG A 21 -14.02 1.27 -5.40
N GLU A 22 -14.16 1.19 -6.71
CA GLU A 22 -15.38 0.77 -7.42
C GLU A 22 -15.20 -0.60 -8.10
N LYS A 23 -13.99 -0.87 -8.56
CA LYS A 23 -13.59 -2.10 -9.25
C LYS A 23 -12.24 -2.61 -8.70
N PRO A 24 -11.95 -3.91 -8.81
CA PRO A 24 -10.66 -4.47 -8.40
C PRO A 24 -9.50 -3.79 -9.12
N ALA A 25 -8.46 -3.44 -8.36
CA ALA A 25 -7.23 -2.82 -8.87
C ALA A 25 -5.96 -3.40 -8.21
N PHE A 26 -6.10 -4.05 -7.05
CA PHE A 26 -5.02 -4.73 -6.36
C PHE A 26 -5.51 -6.10 -5.88
N ILE A 27 -4.68 -7.13 -6.01
CA ILE A 27 -5.04 -8.51 -5.68
C ILE A 27 -3.92 -9.09 -4.83
N ILE A 28 -4.30 -9.70 -3.71
CA ILE A 28 -3.42 -10.58 -2.94
C ILE A 28 -3.85 -12.01 -3.25
N ALA A 29 -2.93 -12.82 -3.74
CA ALA A 29 -3.19 -14.18 -4.16
C ALA A 29 -2.23 -15.17 -3.50
N ARG A 30 -2.70 -16.40 -3.26
CA ARG A 30 -1.80 -17.52 -2.99
C ARG A 30 -0.93 -17.81 -4.23
N PRO A 31 0.38 -18.02 -4.08
CA PRO A 31 1.26 -18.39 -5.20
C PRO A 31 0.77 -19.66 -5.89
N GLY A 32 0.58 -19.60 -7.22
CA GLY A 32 0.06 -20.72 -8.00
C GLY A 32 1.04 -21.88 -8.17
N ASN A 33 2.34 -21.62 -8.01
CA ASN A 33 3.39 -22.65 -8.06
C ASN A 33 3.66 -23.31 -6.69
N GLY A 34 2.99 -22.88 -5.61
CA GLY A 34 3.15 -23.43 -4.27
C GLY A 34 4.42 -23.00 -3.53
N GLU A 35 5.24 -22.12 -4.12
CA GLU A 35 6.43 -21.58 -3.47
C GLU A 35 6.10 -20.38 -2.57
N ALA A 36 7.04 -19.98 -1.72
CA ALA A 36 6.89 -18.77 -0.91
C ALA A 36 6.82 -17.53 -1.82
N PRO A 37 5.90 -16.58 -1.57
CA PRO A 37 5.84 -15.35 -2.35
C PRO A 37 7.11 -14.50 -2.15
N SER A 38 7.55 -13.83 -3.21
CA SER A 38 8.65 -12.86 -3.17
C SER A 38 8.30 -11.63 -4.00
N SER A 39 8.54 -10.45 -3.45
CA SER A 39 8.38 -9.16 -4.12
C SER A 39 9.71 -8.39 -4.18
N ASN A 40 10.84 -9.10 -4.28
CA ASN A 40 12.15 -8.45 -4.28
C ASN A 40 12.27 -7.45 -5.45
N GLY A 41 12.69 -6.22 -5.16
CA GLY A 41 12.76 -5.13 -6.13
C GLY A 41 11.42 -4.47 -6.49
N VAL A 42 10.30 -4.94 -5.93
CA VAL A 42 8.96 -4.38 -6.18
C VAL A 42 8.52 -3.51 -5.00
N THR A 43 7.92 -2.36 -5.29
CA THR A 43 7.15 -1.56 -4.33
C THR A 43 5.81 -1.22 -4.94
N ILE A 44 4.72 -1.47 -4.20
CA ILE A 44 3.37 -1.17 -4.64
C ILE A 44 2.96 0.19 -4.04
N GLY A 45 2.78 1.18 -4.91
CA GLY A 45 2.43 2.55 -4.51
C GLY A 45 0.94 2.85 -4.61
N PHE A 46 0.36 3.36 -3.53
CA PHE A 46 -1.03 3.80 -3.47
C PHE A 46 -1.10 5.34 -3.36
N ALA A 47 -1.67 5.98 -4.39
CA ALA A 47 -1.83 7.42 -4.40
C ALA A 47 -2.80 7.91 -3.31
N ALA A 48 -2.36 8.90 -2.55
CA ALA A 48 -3.12 9.63 -1.56
C ALA A 48 -3.42 11.05 -2.07
N ALA A 49 -4.57 11.60 -1.68
CA ALA A 49 -4.94 12.97 -2.03
C ALA A 49 -4.24 14.00 -1.13
N THR A 50 -3.81 13.63 0.08
CA THR A 50 -3.22 14.56 1.05
C THR A 50 -2.13 13.89 1.90
N PRO A 51 -1.22 14.66 2.53
CA PRO A 51 -0.25 14.13 3.50
C PRO A 51 -0.93 13.42 4.68
N ALA A 52 -2.08 13.93 5.13
CA ALA A 52 -2.87 13.31 6.19
C ALA A 52 -3.36 11.91 5.83
N GLU A 53 -3.73 11.67 4.55
CA GLU A 53 -4.06 10.32 4.07
C GLU A 53 -2.86 9.38 4.08
N VAL A 54 -1.66 9.89 3.77
CA VAL A 54 -0.40 9.11 3.85
C VAL A 54 -0.11 8.71 5.30
N GLU A 55 -0.27 9.63 6.25
CA GLU A 55 -0.12 9.37 7.69
C GLU A 55 -1.16 8.36 8.19
N ALA A 56 -2.42 8.53 7.81
CA ALA A 56 -3.49 7.61 8.18
C ALA A 56 -3.27 6.20 7.59
N PHE A 57 -2.75 6.12 6.35
CA PHE A 57 -2.34 4.85 5.75
C PHE A 57 -1.24 4.16 6.58
N HIS A 58 -0.20 4.91 6.97
CA HIS A 58 0.93 4.36 7.71
C HIS A 58 0.50 3.88 9.11
N ALA A 59 -0.19 4.73 9.86
CA ALA A 59 -0.69 4.40 11.19
C ALA A 59 -1.64 3.17 11.16
N ALA A 60 -2.57 3.13 10.20
CA ALA A 60 -3.48 1.99 10.06
C ALA A 60 -2.74 0.70 9.68
N GLY A 61 -1.71 0.79 8.84
CA GLY A 61 -0.90 -0.37 8.46
C GLY A 61 -0.14 -0.95 9.65
N LEU A 62 0.52 -0.10 10.44
CA LEU A 62 1.20 -0.53 11.68
C LEU A 62 0.23 -1.18 12.67
N ALA A 63 -0.95 -0.59 12.87
CA ALA A 63 -1.96 -1.12 13.79
C ALA A 63 -2.53 -2.50 13.36
N ASN A 64 -2.39 -2.87 12.08
CA ASN A 64 -2.91 -4.13 11.53
C ASN A 64 -1.81 -5.12 11.13
N GLY A 65 -0.63 -5.02 11.77
CA GLY A 65 0.45 -6.01 11.62
C GLY A 65 1.43 -5.74 10.49
N GLY A 66 1.35 -4.56 9.86
CA GLY A 66 2.43 -4.07 9.01
C GLY A 66 3.64 -3.62 9.83
N THR A 67 4.82 -3.61 9.22
CA THR A 67 6.06 -3.15 9.84
C THR A 67 6.52 -1.86 9.20
N ASP A 68 7.06 -0.94 9.99
CA ASP A 68 7.62 0.31 9.47
C ASP A 68 8.82 0.05 8.55
N GLU A 69 8.82 0.66 7.37
CA GLU A 69 9.96 0.71 6.46
C GLU A 69 10.25 2.16 6.00
N GLY A 70 9.62 3.14 6.65
CA GLY A 70 9.80 4.55 6.35
C GLY A 70 8.61 5.37 6.84
N ALA A 71 8.81 6.07 7.96
CA ALA A 71 7.82 6.97 8.54
C ALA A 71 7.32 8.03 7.51
N PRO A 72 6.07 8.51 7.67
CA PRO A 72 5.53 9.60 6.86
C PRO A 72 6.44 10.82 6.88
N GLY A 73 6.66 11.41 5.72
CA GLY A 73 7.48 12.61 5.61
C GLY A 73 7.83 13.00 4.18
N PRO A 74 8.44 14.19 4.02
CA PRO A 74 8.90 14.69 2.73
C PRO A 74 10.01 13.82 2.14
N ARG A 75 10.07 13.73 0.82
CA ARG A 75 11.08 12.97 0.07
C ARG A 75 11.86 13.90 -0.84
N SER A 76 13.17 14.00 -0.62
CA SER A 76 14.06 14.91 -1.34
C SER A 76 14.28 14.56 -2.81
N HIS A 77 13.90 13.36 -3.24
CA HIS A 77 14.12 12.90 -4.61
C HIS A 77 13.22 13.59 -5.64
N LEU A 78 12.08 14.16 -5.20
CA LEU A 78 11.13 14.87 -6.06
C LEU A 78 10.53 16.06 -5.29
N PRO A 79 10.45 17.26 -5.88
CA PRO A 79 9.77 18.41 -5.26
C PRO A 79 8.33 18.08 -4.85
N GLY A 80 7.90 18.55 -3.69
CA GLY A 80 6.57 18.31 -3.16
C GLY A 80 6.27 16.86 -2.75
N ALA A 81 7.16 15.90 -2.95
CA ALA A 81 6.85 14.50 -2.66
C ALA A 81 6.74 14.25 -1.15
N TYR A 82 5.64 13.63 -0.74
CA TYR A 82 5.39 13.17 0.62
C TYR A 82 4.98 11.71 0.60
N ALA A 83 5.63 10.85 1.37
CA ALA A 83 5.36 9.42 1.33
C ALA A 83 5.66 8.70 2.64
N ALA A 84 5.01 7.54 2.83
CA ALA A 84 5.29 6.58 3.89
C ALA A 84 5.40 5.17 3.32
N TYR A 85 6.20 4.32 3.95
CA TYR A 85 6.53 2.97 3.50
C TYR A 85 6.29 1.95 4.62
N LEU A 86 5.76 0.79 4.24
CA LEU A 86 5.52 -0.33 5.14
C LEU A 86 5.90 -1.64 4.46
N ARG A 87 6.15 -2.66 5.28
CA ARG A 87 5.96 -4.06 4.87
C ARG A 87 4.59 -4.54 5.32
N ASP A 88 3.87 -5.16 4.40
CA ASP A 88 2.65 -5.87 4.76
C ASP A 88 2.98 -7.21 5.47
N PRO A 89 1.99 -7.90 6.06
CA PRO A 89 2.22 -9.18 6.74
C PRO A 89 2.75 -10.31 5.84
N ALA A 90 2.63 -10.17 4.51
CA ALA A 90 3.19 -11.10 3.54
C ALA A 90 4.63 -10.73 3.11
N GLY A 91 5.19 -9.65 3.67
CA GLY A 91 6.53 -9.16 3.38
C GLY A 91 6.63 -8.25 2.17
N ASN A 92 5.50 -7.91 1.52
CA ASN A 92 5.49 -7.02 0.36
C ASN A 92 5.81 -5.60 0.81
N LYS A 93 6.68 -4.93 0.06
CA LYS A 93 6.93 -3.50 0.25
C LYS A 93 5.80 -2.70 -0.39
N ILE A 94 5.14 -1.88 0.41
CA ILE A 94 4.05 -1.00 -0.01
C ILE A 94 4.34 0.43 0.42
N CYS A 95 3.82 1.40 -0.32
CA CYS A 95 3.89 2.80 0.06
C CYS A 95 2.58 3.53 -0.24
N SER A 96 2.39 4.64 0.46
CA SER A 96 1.44 5.66 0.03
C SER A 96 2.18 6.96 -0.19
N TYR A 97 1.80 7.68 -1.24
CA TYR A 97 2.48 8.89 -1.68
C TYR A 97 1.49 9.94 -2.17
N THR A 98 1.89 11.19 -2.04
CA THR A 98 1.19 12.36 -2.59
C THR A 98 2.22 13.45 -2.95
N PHE A 99 1.77 14.51 -3.62
CA PHE A 99 2.56 15.70 -3.91
C PHE A 99 1.87 16.91 -3.25
N THR A 100 2.60 17.62 -2.39
CA THR A 100 2.11 18.82 -1.67
C THR A 100 2.06 20.06 -2.54
N ASP A 101 2.88 20.07 -3.60
CA ASP A 101 2.92 21.12 -4.60
C ASP A 101 2.31 20.53 -5.88
N GLY A 102 1.36 21.23 -6.49
CA GLY A 102 0.64 20.74 -7.66
C GLY A 102 1.61 20.32 -8.77
N ASN A 103 1.55 19.04 -9.16
CA ASN A 103 2.22 18.54 -10.36
C ASN A 103 1.58 19.11 -11.63
#